data_AF-A0A2Z4UCQ6-F1
#
_entry.id   AF-A0A2Z4UCQ6-F1
#
_cell.length_a   1.000
_cell.length_b   1.000
_cell.length_c   1.000
_cell.angle_alpha   90.00
_cell.angle_beta   90.00
_cell.angle_gamma   90.00
#
_symmetry.space_group_name_H-M   'P 1'
#
loop_
_entity.id
_entity.type
_entity.pdbx_description
1 polymer ?
#
loop_
_entity_poly.entity_id
_entity_poly.type
_entity_poly.pdbx_seq_one_letter_code
_entity_poly.pdbx_strand_id
1 'polypeptide(L)'
;MKASKEIAEKAERYEQLKAEIDKLYEELEEFANENGLEDVWVTGFGVSQEPEGEERLNGEFCDQCIRGEDSGDGTYYYPIEGSTQYLWVGYSF
;
A
#
# COMPACT_ATOMS: atom_id res chain seq x y z
N MET A 1 32.85 -9.76 16.08
CA MET A 1 32.67 -9.34 14.66
C MET A 1 32.64 -7.82 14.59
N LYS A 2 33.01 -7.23 13.45
CA LYS A 2 32.93 -5.78 13.20
C LYS A 2 32.17 -5.55 11.90
N ALA A 3 31.34 -4.51 11.83
CA ALA A 3 30.70 -4.09 10.58
C ALA A 3 31.74 -3.47 9.65
N SER A 4 31.58 -3.67 8.33
CA SER A 4 32.40 -2.97 7.33
C SER A 4 31.90 -1.54 7.13
N LYS A 5 32.76 -0.67 6.58
CA LYS A 5 32.36 0.71 6.22
C LYS A 5 31.18 0.72 5.24
N GLU A 6 31.20 -0.17 4.26
CA GLU A 6 30.11 -0.32 3.28
C GLU A 6 28.75 -0.64 3.95
N ILE A 7 28.75 -1.50 4.99
CA ILE A 7 27.51 -1.81 5.72
C ILE A 7 27.03 -0.61 6.54
N ALA A 8 27.95 0.17 7.12
CA ALA A 8 27.60 1.39 7.84
C ALA A 8 27.01 2.46 6.89
N GLU A 9 27.60 2.65 5.71
CA GLU A 9 27.09 3.57 4.67
C GLU A 9 25.70 3.15 4.17
N LYS A 10 25.46 1.83 3.99
CA LYS A 10 24.13 1.31 3.65
C LYS A 10 23.10 1.56 4.74
N ALA A 11 23.50 1.44 6.02
CA ALA A 11 22.60 1.71 7.14
C ALA A 11 22.20 3.19 7.21
N GLU A 12 23.15 4.11 7.02
CA GLU A 12 22.85 5.55 6.96
C GLU A 12 21.90 5.87 5.79
N ARG A 13 22.14 5.29 4.60
CA ARG A 13 21.24 5.47 3.46
C ARG A 13 19.86 4.89 3.71
N TYR A 14 19.78 3.75 4.39
CA TYR A 14 18.52 3.13 4.77
C TYR A 14 17.73 4.03 5.71
N GLU A 15 18.34 4.62 6.75
CA GLU A 15 17.65 5.54 7.66
C GLU A 15 17.10 6.77 6.94
N GLN A 16 17.87 7.36 6.02
CA GLN A 16 17.41 8.49 5.20
C GLN A 16 16.21 8.13 4.33
N LEU A 17 16.27 6.99 3.64
CA LEU A 17 15.17 6.52 2.80
C LEU A 17 13.95 6.14 3.63
N LYS A 18 14.15 5.55 4.81
CA LYS A 18 13.06 5.17 5.70
C LYS A 18 12.28 6.39 6.18
N ALA A 19 12.97 7.48 6.54
CA ALA A 19 12.30 8.72 6.92
C ALA A 19 11.45 9.32 5.78
N GLU A 20 11.93 9.24 4.54
CA GLU A 20 11.16 9.66 3.36
C GLU A 20 9.96 8.75 3.11
N ILE A 21 10.16 7.43 3.20
CA ILE A 21 9.09 6.42 3.08
C ILE A 21 8.03 6.62 4.16
N ASP A 22 8.42 6.84 5.41
CA ASP A 22 7.48 7.01 6.54
C ASP A 22 6.59 8.22 6.32
N LYS A 23 7.15 9.34 5.85
CA LYS A 23 6.37 10.52 5.51
C LYS A 23 5.38 10.25 4.38
N LEU A 24 5.81 9.60 3.29
CA LEU A 24 4.92 9.25 2.18
C LEU A 24 3.84 8.26 2.62
N TYR A 25 4.19 7.31 3.49
CA TYR A 25 3.26 6.34 4.03
C TYR A 25 2.16 7.02 4.84
N GLU A 26 2.47 8.00 5.70
CA GLU A 26 1.46 8.77 6.45
C GLU A 26 0.46 9.47 5.51
N GLU A 27 0.94 10.14 4.46
CA GLU A 27 0.08 10.82 3.48
C GLU A 27 -0.82 9.83 2.70
N LEU A 28 -0.30 8.64 2.36
CA LEU A 28 -1.05 7.60 1.65
C LEU A 28 -2.02 6.85 2.56
N GLU A 29 -1.67 6.66 3.83
CA GLU A 29 -2.53 6.05 4.84
C GLU A 29 -3.71 6.97 5.18
N GLU A 30 -3.49 8.28 5.28
CA GLU A 30 -4.57 9.27 5.41
C GLU A 30 -5.55 9.17 4.23
N PHE A 31 -5.05 9.11 2.99
CA PHE A 31 -5.88 8.86 1.82
C PHE A 31 -6.66 7.53 1.92
N ALA A 32 -6.02 6.43 2.31
CA ALA A 32 -6.68 5.15 2.46
C ALA A 32 -7.82 5.20 3.50
N ASN A 33 -7.56 5.84 4.65
CA ASN A 33 -8.54 6.01 5.73
C ASN A 33 -9.73 6.87 5.29
N GLU A 34 -9.50 7.96 4.55
CA GLU A 34 -10.58 8.78 3.99
C GLU A 34 -11.45 8.03 2.97
N ASN A 35 -10.95 6.92 2.42
CA ASN A 35 -11.60 6.12 1.38
C ASN A 35 -12.06 4.73 1.88
N GLY A 36 -12.35 4.59 3.18
CA GLY A 36 -13.05 3.43 3.74
C GLY A 36 -12.13 2.31 4.25
N LEU A 37 -10.84 2.58 4.42
CA LEU A 37 -9.87 1.63 4.98
C LEU A 37 -9.44 2.02 6.41
N GLU A 38 -10.21 2.83 7.13
CA GLU A 38 -9.86 3.33 8.49
C GLU A 38 -9.80 2.23 9.57
N ASP A 39 -10.54 1.14 9.39
CA ASP A 39 -10.67 0.04 10.36
C ASP A 39 -9.84 -1.20 9.99
N VAL A 40 -8.95 -1.09 9.00
CA VAL A 40 -8.10 -2.21 8.53
C VAL A 40 -6.62 -1.87 8.64
N TRP A 41 -5.77 -2.90 8.67
CA TRP A 41 -4.33 -2.73 8.65
C TRP A 41 -3.83 -2.60 7.21
N VAL A 42 -3.37 -1.41 6.82
CA VAL A 42 -2.76 -1.19 5.51
C VAL A 42 -1.41 -1.91 5.42
N THR A 43 -1.24 -2.69 4.36
CA THR A 43 -0.05 -3.52 4.13
C THR A 43 0.89 -2.96 3.06
N GLY A 44 0.42 -2.03 2.23
CA GLY A 44 1.28 -1.34 1.27
C GLY A 44 0.52 -0.58 0.18
N PHE A 45 1.29 0.07 -0.69
CA PHE A 45 0.81 0.90 -1.77
C PHE A 45 1.63 0.71 -3.05
N GLY A 46 1.02 1.02 -4.19
CA GLY A 46 1.76 1.17 -5.44
C GLY A 46 0.87 1.46 -6.63
N VAL A 47 1.42 1.32 -7.84
CA VAL A 47 0.69 1.55 -9.09
C VAL A 47 0.70 0.27 -9.92
N SER A 48 -0.45 -0.07 -10.50
CA SER A 48 -0.60 -1.18 -11.44
C SER A 48 -1.14 -0.69 -12.78
N GLN A 49 -0.79 -1.40 -13.86
CA GLN A 49 -1.38 -1.17 -15.17
C GLN A 49 -2.77 -1.79 -15.29
N GLU A 50 -3.00 -2.91 -14.62
CA GLU A 50 -4.26 -3.66 -14.64
C GLU A 50 -4.70 -3.97 -13.20
N PRO A 51 -5.98 -3.81 -12.87
CA PRO A 51 -6.51 -4.18 -11.58
C PRO A 51 -6.80 -5.68 -11.52
N GLU A 52 -6.87 -6.21 -10.31
CA GLU A 52 -7.29 -7.59 -10.05
C GLU A 52 -8.59 -7.61 -9.24
N GLY A 53 -9.30 -8.74 -9.27
CA GLY A 53 -10.53 -8.94 -8.50
C GLY A 53 -11.80 -8.46 -9.21
N GLU A 54 -12.80 -8.10 -8.41
CA GLU A 54 -14.13 -7.74 -8.89
C GLU A 54 -14.25 -6.22 -9.11
N GLU A 55 -14.86 -5.82 -10.23
CA GLU A 55 -15.22 -4.43 -10.48
C GLU A 55 -16.21 -3.94 -9.41
N ARG A 56 -15.95 -2.74 -8.90
CA ARG A 56 -16.76 -2.00 -7.93
C ARG A 56 -17.38 -0.79 -8.61
N LEU A 57 -17.67 0.28 -7.86
CA LEU A 57 -18.25 1.50 -8.41
C LEU A 57 -17.16 2.35 -9.06
N ASN A 58 -17.54 3.17 -10.04
CA ASN A 58 -16.65 4.16 -10.69
C ASN A 58 -15.36 3.59 -11.30
N GLY A 59 -15.35 2.31 -11.69
CA GLY A 59 -14.18 1.66 -12.29
C GLY A 59 -13.11 1.25 -11.28
N GLU A 60 -13.42 1.28 -9.97
CA GLU A 60 -12.59 0.68 -8.92
C GLU A 60 -12.65 -0.84 -8.96
N PHE A 61 -11.66 -1.50 -8.38
CA PHE A 61 -11.64 -2.97 -8.25
C PHE A 61 -11.21 -3.39 -6.86
N CYS A 62 -11.65 -4.57 -6.45
CA CYS A 62 -11.35 -5.13 -5.14
C CYS A 62 -11.12 -6.63 -5.27
N ASP A 63 -9.89 -7.06 -4.95
CA ASP A 63 -9.56 -8.48 -4.79
C ASP A 63 -9.43 -8.78 -3.30
N GLN A 64 -10.50 -9.28 -2.68
CA GLN A 64 -10.56 -9.57 -1.26
C GLN A 64 -10.72 -11.07 -1.02
N CYS A 65 -9.91 -11.60 -0.11
CA CYS A 65 -9.97 -12.98 0.35
C CYS A 65 -10.36 -13.02 1.83
N ILE A 66 -11.54 -13.59 2.11
CA ILE A 66 -12.02 -13.85 3.47
C ILE A 66 -11.55 -15.25 3.90
N ARG A 67 -10.83 -15.33 5.03
CA ARG A 67 -10.27 -16.58 5.58
C ARG A 67 -10.94 -17.05 6.88
N GLY A 68 -11.89 -16.27 7.40
CA GLY A 68 -12.68 -16.56 8.59
C GLY A 68 -13.87 -15.61 8.70
N GLU A 69 -14.56 -15.55 9.85
CA GLU A 69 -15.65 -14.57 10.03
C GLU A 69 -15.11 -13.13 10.02
N ASP A 70 -14.02 -12.88 10.76
CA ASP A 70 -13.41 -11.56 10.92
C ASP A 70 -11.92 -11.58 10.56
N SER A 71 -11.53 -12.37 9.55
CA SER A 71 -10.14 -12.31 9.07
C SER A 71 -10.06 -12.42 7.56
N GLY A 72 -9.26 -11.54 6.97
CA GLY A 72 -9.01 -11.51 5.53
C GLY A 72 -7.90 -10.55 5.15
N ASP A 73 -7.57 -10.58 3.87
CA ASP A 73 -6.75 -9.55 3.25
C ASP A 73 -7.29 -9.26 1.86
N GLY A 74 -6.85 -8.14 1.32
CA GLY A 74 -7.20 -7.77 -0.03
C GLY A 74 -6.36 -6.66 -0.58
N THR A 75 -6.59 -6.38 -1.86
CA THR A 75 -6.05 -5.23 -2.55
C THR A 75 -7.20 -4.45 -3.17
N TYR A 76 -7.29 -3.17 -2.84
CA TYR A 76 -8.22 -2.24 -3.46
C TYR A 76 -7.50 -1.43 -4.54
N TYR A 77 -8.15 -1.24 -5.68
CA TYR A 77 -7.60 -0.53 -6.83
C TYR A 77 -8.47 0.70 -7.16
N TYR A 78 -7.86 1.87 -7.11
CA TYR A 78 -8.47 3.16 -7.47
C TYR A 78 -7.98 3.60 -8.86
N PRO A 79 -8.85 3.96 -9.81
CA PRO A 79 -8.41 4.49 -11.09
C PRO A 79 -7.69 5.83 -10.91
N ILE A 80 -6.55 6.01 -11.57
CA ILE A 80 -5.76 7.25 -11.48
C ILE A 80 -6.33 8.28 -12.47
N GLU A 81 -6.61 9.49 -12.00
CA GLU A 81 -7.15 10.57 -12.83
C GLU A 81 -6.26 10.84 -14.06
N GLY A 82 -6.89 10.87 -15.24
CA GLY A 82 -6.19 11.12 -16.51
C GLY A 82 -5.25 9.99 -16.95
N SER A 83 -5.31 8.82 -16.33
CA SER A 83 -4.49 7.65 -16.64
C SER A 83 -5.35 6.41 -16.88
N THR A 84 -4.76 5.38 -17.49
CA THR A 84 -5.35 4.03 -17.57
C THR A 84 -4.82 3.11 -16.47
N GLN A 85 -4.03 3.65 -15.54
CA GLN A 85 -3.42 2.91 -14.44
C GLN A 85 -4.24 3.05 -13.16
N TYR A 86 -3.89 2.21 -12.18
CA TYR A 86 -4.56 2.11 -10.90
C TYR A 86 -3.58 2.33 -9.76
N LEU A 87 -3.98 3.10 -8.75
CA LEU A 87 -3.38 3.08 -7.43
C LEU A 87 -3.89 1.83 -6.72
N TRP A 88 -3.01 1.00 -6.17
CA TRP A 88 -3.40 -0.13 -5.34
C TRP A 88 -3.06 0.14 -3.87
N VAL A 89 -3.97 -0.30 -2.99
CA VAL A 89 -3.81 -0.29 -1.53
C VAL A 89 -4.02 -1.71 -1.03
N GLY A 90 -2.98 -2.32 -0.49
CA GLY A 90 -3.06 -3.62 0.17
C GLY A 90 -3.53 -3.45 1.61
N TYR A 91 -4.36 -4.35 2.11
CA TYR A 91 -4.87 -4.30 3.48
C TYR A 91 -5.15 -5.69 4.06
N SER A 92 -5.24 -5.78 5.39
CA SER A 92 -5.61 -6.97 6.14
C SER A 92 -6.46 -6.64 7.36
N PHE A 93 -7.34 -7.54 7.75
CA PHE A 93 -8.18 -7.43 8.94
C PHE A 93 -8.38 -8.81 9.59
#